data_AF-A0AB36F337-F1
#
_entry.id   AF-A0AB36F337-F1
#
_cell.length_a   1.000
_cell.length_b   1.000
_cell.length_c   1.000
_cell.angle_alpha   90.00
_cell.angle_beta   90.00
_cell.angle_gamma   90.00
#
_symmetry.space_group_name_H-M   'P 1'
#
loop_
_entity.id
_entity.type
_entity.pdbx_description
1 polymer ?
#
loop_
_entity_poly.entity_id
_entity_poly.type
_entity_poly.pdbx_seq_one_letter_code
_entity_poly.pdbx_strand_id
1 'polypeptide(L)'
;MELTKAVLDCMQCLRRQIREEQALDIRLSQPDAIQQMLKACAESRREAVISLGERLSELTGVRVPKVLSEEELVRKYTQYAGPLRG
;
A
#
# COMPACT_ATOMS: atom_id res chain seq x y z
N MET A 1 -6.35 0.32 19.54
CA MET A 1 -6.35 1.49 18.62
C MET A 1 -7.79 1.94 18.47
N GLU A 2 -8.11 3.19 18.81
CA GLU A 2 -9.45 3.73 18.55
C GLU A 2 -9.53 4.19 17.09
N LEU A 3 -10.38 3.54 16.30
CA LEU A 3 -10.60 3.92 14.91
C LEU A 3 -11.43 5.20 14.89
N THR A 4 -10.81 6.32 14.54
CA THR A 4 -11.52 7.60 14.39
C THR A 4 -12.43 7.58 13.17
N LYS A 5 -13.45 8.45 13.13
CA LYS A 5 -14.31 8.62 11.96
C LYS A 5 -13.50 8.88 10.67
N ALA A 6 -12.39 9.61 10.77
CA ALA A 6 -11.50 9.88 9.64
C ALA A 6 -10.83 8.61 9.11
N VAL A 7 -10.43 7.68 9.99
CA VAL A 7 -9.88 6.38 9.58
C VAL A 7 -10.94 5.55 8.87
N LEU A 8 -12.14 5.46 9.45
CA LEU A 8 -13.23 4.66 8.85
C LEU A 8 -13.64 5.17 7.46
N ASP A 9 -13.77 6.49 7.30
CA ASP A 9 -14.08 7.11 6.01
C ASP A 9 -12.99 6.83 4.97
N CYS A 10 -11.72 6.98 5.37
CA CYS A 10 -10.56 6.67 4.54
C CYS A 10 -10.56 5.19 4.12
N MET A 11 -10.77 4.26 5.05
CA MET A 11 -10.83 2.83 4.76
C MET A 11 -12.00 2.47 3.81
N GLN A 12 -13.16 3.10 3.96
CA GLN A 12 -14.32 2.87 3.08
C GLN A 12 -14.06 3.34 1.66
N CYS A 13 -13.54 4.57 1.51
CA CYS A 13 -13.16 5.12 0.21
C CYS A 13 -12.10 4.26 -0.46
N LEU A 14 -11.06 3.89 0.29
CA LEU A 14 -9.96 3.08 -0.19
C LEU A 14 -10.41 1.68 -0.63
N ARG A 15 -11.25 1.01 0.17
CA ARG A 15 -11.83 -0.30 -0.20
C ARG A 15 -12.57 -0.23 -1.53
N ARG A 16 -13.34 0.83 -1.77
CA ARG A 16 -14.07 0.99 -3.04
C ARG A 16 -13.11 1.09 -4.22
N GLN A 17 -12.08 1.92 -4.12
CA GLN A 17 -11.10 2.09 -5.20
C GLN A 17 -10.32 0.81 -5.47
N ILE A 18 -9.87 0.12 -4.42
CA ILE A 18 -9.16 -1.17 -4.52
C ILE A 18 -10.05 -2.23 -5.17
N ARG A 19 -11.33 -2.30 -4.80
CA ARG A 19 -12.28 -3.24 -5.41
C ARG A 19 -12.52 -2.94 -6.89
N GLU A 20 -12.60 -1.67 -7.27
CA GLU A 20 -12.78 -1.26 -8.66
C GLU A 20 -11.52 -1.50 -9.51
N GLU A 21 -10.32 -1.32 -8.95
CA GLU A 21 -9.04 -1.48 -9.67
C GLU A 21 -8.56 -2.94 -9.71
N GLN A 22 -8.56 -3.62 -8.56
CA GLN A 22 -7.88 -4.89 -8.34
C GLN A 22 -8.85 -6.05 -8.05
N ALA A 23 -10.16 -5.80 -8.03
CA ALA A 23 -11.19 -6.76 -7.63
C ALA A 23 -10.98 -7.38 -6.23
N LEU A 24 -10.19 -6.73 -5.38
CA LEU A 24 -9.96 -7.17 -4.00
C LEU A 24 -11.09 -6.68 -3.08
N ASP A 25 -11.67 -7.62 -2.32
CA ASP A 25 -12.72 -7.33 -1.34
C ASP A 25 -12.18 -7.49 0.09
N ILE A 26 -11.84 -6.36 0.72
CA ILE A 26 -11.28 -6.32 2.07
C ILE A 26 -12.39 -5.99 3.07
N ARG A 27 -12.59 -6.86 4.07
CA ARG A 27 -13.60 -6.65 5.11
C ARG A 27 -13.03 -5.80 6.26
N LEU A 28 -13.69 -4.68 6.56
CA LEU A 28 -13.29 -3.75 7.63
C LEU A 28 -13.25 -4.39 9.03
N SER A 29 -14.01 -5.46 9.26
CA SER A 29 -14.05 -6.17 10.54
C SER A 29 -12.86 -7.11 10.75
N GLN A 30 -12.06 -7.38 9.72
CA GLN A 30 -10.88 -8.23 9.86
C GLN A 30 -9.77 -7.49 10.63
N PRO A 31 -9.04 -8.19 11.52
CA PRO A 31 -8.01 -7.58 12.35
C PRO A 31 -6.84 -7.00 11.52
N ASP A 32 -6.62 -7.52 10.32
CA ASP A 32 -5.56 -7.16 9.39
C ASP A 32 -6.05 -6.28 8.22
N ALA A 33 -7.29 -5.77 8.27
CA ALA A 33 -7.88 -4.99 7.19
C ALA A 33 -7.01 -3.80 6.75
N ILE A 34 -6.44 -3.04 7.70
CA ILE A 34 -5.54 -1.91 7.42
C ILE A 34 -4.28 -2.40 6.69
N GLN A 35 -3.69 -3.51 7.14
CA GLN A 35 -2.48 -4.06 6.53
C GLN A 35 -2.75 -4.54 5.09
N GLN A 36 -3.86 -5.23 4.87
CA GLN A 36 -4.26 -5.66 3.52
C GLN A 36 -4.52 -4.47 2.60
N MET A 37 -5.19 -3.42 3.07
CA MET A 37 -5.42 -2.20 2.29
C MET A 37 -4.12 -1.52 1.90
N LEU A 38 -3.18 -1.38 2.84
CA LEU A 38 -1.87 -0.77 2.58
C LEU A 38 -1.01 -1.61 1.62
N LYS A 39 -1.11 -2.94 1.66
CA LYS A 39 -0.46 -3.82 0.66
C LYS A 39 -1.04 -3.60 -0.73
N ALA A 40 -2.36 -3.60 -0.85
CA ALA A 40 -3.05 -3.32 -2.12
C ALA A 40 -2.69 -1.93 -2.68
N CYS A 41 -2.52 -0.93 -1.81
CA CYS A 41 -1.99 0.39 -2.20
C CYS A 41 -0.58 0.35 -2.75
N ALA A 42 0.31 -0.44 -2.14
CA ALA A 42 1.69 -0.58 -2.59
C ALA A 42 1.79 -1.22 -3.99
N GLU A 43 0.83 -2.08 -4.34
CA GLU A 43 0.72 -2.78 -5.63
C GLU A 43 -0.12 -2.01 -6.67
N SER A 44 -0.84 -0.96 -6.26
CA SER A 44 -1.68 -0.15 -7.14
C SER A 44 -0.84 0.71 -8.09
N ARG A 45 -1.36 0.90 -9.31
CA ARG A 45 -0.78 1.83 -10.30
C ARG A 45 -1.50 3.18 -10.33
N ARG A 46 -2.56 3.33 -9.54
CA ARG A 46 -3.36 4.56 -9.48
C ARG A 46 -2.85 5.46 -8.37
N GLU A 47 -2.38 6.65 -8.73
CA GLU A 47 -1.91 7.65 -7.76
C GLU A 47 -2.94 7.96 -6.67
N ALA A 48 -4.23 7.99 -7.01
CA ALA A 48 -5.30 8.19 -6.04
C ALA A 48 -5.32 7.13 -4.93
N VAL A 49 -5.07 5.85 -5.27
CA VAL A 49 -5.06 4.74 -4.30
C VAL A 49 -3.79 4.78 -3.46
N ILE A 50 -2.67 5.15 -4.06
CA ILE A 50 -1.39 5.34 -3.36
C ILE A 50 -1.52 6.46 -2.32
N SER A 51 -2.03 7.64 -2.72
CA SER A 51 -2.21 8.79 -1.83
C SER A 51 -3.19 8.51 -0.68
N LEU A 52 -4.28 7.78 -0.95
CA LEU A 52 -5.19 7.33 0.11
C LEU A 52 -4.52 6.34 1.07
N GLY A 53 -3.65 5.46 0.57
CA GLY A 53 -2.85 4.55 1.39
C GLY A 53 -1.88 5.29 2.31
N GLU A 54 -1.18 6.31 1.79
CA GLU A 54 -0.30 7.17 2.60
C GLU A 54 -1.08 7.85 3.74
N ARG A 55 -2.24 8.42 3.41
CA ARG A 55 -3.09 9.08 4.42
C ARG A 55 -3.62 8.10 5.45
N LEU A 56 -3.99 6.88 5.05
CA LEU A 56 -4.40 5.84 6.00
C LEU A 56 -3.24 5.45 6.94
N SER A 57 -2.02 5.38 6.41
CA SER A 57 -0.80 5.11 7.17
C SER A 57 -0.52 6.19 8.20
N GLU A 58 -0.66 7.46 7.85
CA GLU A 58 -0.52 8.60 8.77
C GLU A 58 -1.56 8.58 9.89
N LEU A 59 -2.83 8.30 9.55
CA LEU A 59 -3.93 8.30 10.53
C LEU A 59 -3.85 7.12 11.51
N THR A 60 -3.29 5.99 11.09
CA THR A 60 -3.24 4.75 11.90
C THR A 60 -1.87 4.47 12.51
N GLY A 61 -0.82 5.15 12.03
CA GLY A 61 0.58 4.87 12.38
C GLY A 61 1.10 3.54 11.80
N VAL A 62 0.29 2.81 11.03
CA VAL A 62 0.67 1.52 10.43
C VAL A 62 1.41 1.78 9.13
N ARG A 63 2.67 1.34 9.05
CA ARG A 63 3.44 1.35 7.79
C ARG A 63 3.61 -0.07 7.30
N VAL A 64 3.34 -0.29 6.01
CA VAL A 64 3.66 -1.54 5.34
C VAL A 64 4.88 -1.27 4.45
N PRO A 65 5.92 -2.12 4.47
CA PRO A 65 7.01 -2.00 3.52
C PRO A 65 6.43 -2.12 2.12
N LYS A 66 6.69 -1.12 1.27
CA LYS A 66 6.37 -1.19 -0.15
C LYS A 66 7.10 -2.40 -0.71
N VAL A 67 6.36 -3.45 -1.08
CA VAL A 67 6.96 -4.59 -1.79
C VAL A 67 7.31 -4.04 -3.16
N LEU A 68 8.58 -3.67 -3.32
CA LEU A 68 9.13 -3.28 -4.62
C LEU A 68 8.88 -4.46 -5.55
N SER A 69 8.18 -4.22 -6.67
CA SER A 69 8.04 -5.24 -7.72
C SER A 69 9.42 -5.76 -8.11
N GLU A 70 9.51 -7.02 -8.55
CA GLU A 70 10.78 -7.65 -8.98
C GLU A 70 11.60 -6.73 -9.90
N GLU A 71 10.94 -5.98 -10.78
CA GLU A 71 11.56 -5.00 -11.68
C GLU A 71 12.22 -3.81 -10.93
N GLU A 72 11.58 -3.25 -9.90
CA GLU A 72 12.15 -2.17 -9.08
C GLU A 72 13.30 -2.69 -8.20
N LEU A 73 13.17 -3.93 -7.73
CA LEU A 73 14.20 -4.64 -7.00
C LEU A 73 15.44 -4.84 -7.88
N VAL A 74 15.27 -5.35 -9.11
CA VAL A 74 16.35 -5.52 -10.10
C VAL A 74 16.99 -4.18 -10.45
N ARG A 75 16.23 -3.10 -10.66
CA ARG A 75 16.80 -1.75 -10.89
C ARG A 75 17.67 -1.28 -9.73
N LYS A 76 17.19 -1.45 -8.49
CA LYS A 76 17.94 -1.06 -7.29
C LYS A 76 19.24 -1.87 -7.16
N TYR A 77 19.23 -3.17 -7.46
CA TYR A 77 20.43 -4.00 -7.40
C TYR A 77 21.40 -3.78 -8.57
N THR A 78 20.89 -3.56 -9.78
CA THR A 78 21.73 -3.28 -10.96
C THR A 78 22.39 -1.90 -10.90
N GLN A 79 21.82 -0.94 -10.16
CA GLN A 79 22.43 0.37 -9.93
C GLN A 79 23.72 0.31 -9.10
N TYR A 80 23.92 -0.74 -8.29
CA TYR A 80 25.15 -0.94 -7.50
C TYR A 80 26.16 -1.90 -8.15
N ALA A 81 25.81 -2.53 -9.28
CA ALA A 81 26.74 -3.33 -10.06
C ALA A 81 27.61 -2.42 -10.95
N GLY A 82 28.45 -1.59 -10.30
CA GLY A 82 29.58 -0.98 -10.99
C GLY A 82 30.54 -2.06 -11.51
N PRO A 83 31.32 -1.80 -12.57
CA PRO A 83 32.17 -2.82 -13.16
C PRO A 83 33.13 -3.36 -12.10
N LEU A 84 33.04 -4.66 -11.83
CA LEU A 84 34.00 -5.42 -11.05
C LEU A 84 35.36 -5.26 -11.73
N ARG A 85 36.13 -4.24 -11.32
CA ARG A 85 37.53 -4.08 -11.72
C ARG A 85 38.32 -5.18 -11.04
N GLY A 86 38.53 -6.26 -11.77
CA GLY A 86 39.63 -7.19 -11.57
C GLY A 86 40.92 -6.64 -12.17
#